data_AF-A0A7L3URE8-F1
#
_entry.id   AF-A0A7L3URE8-F1
#
_cell.length_a   1.000
_cell.length_b   1.000
_cell.length_c   1.000
_cell.angle_alpha   90.00
_cell.angle_beta   90.00
_cell.angle_gamma   90.00
#
_symmetry.space_group_name_H-M   'P 1'
#
loop_
_entity.id
_entity.type
_entity.pdbx_description
1 polymer ?
#
loop_
_entity_poly.entity_id
_entity_poly.type
_entity_poly.pdbx_seq_one_letter_code
_entity_poly.pdbx_strand_id
1 'polypeptide(L)'
;MLRTPSCLLKLTRVVLSHKPCALFILIFVFVSFAYHKLYWGIGEDPKSSVPTYGLSAEISCAHYVPSPLDIAGGPSPSTGNVFFVETSEQTAPSYLFSCSVESAARTHPTSRVVVLMKGLAKGNASLPKHWAFSLLSCFPNVEIRHLDIQELFSGTPLKRWYLWPLRHWEPHFLPNLSDACRIVLMWKFGGIYLDTDFIVLKNLQNLTNALGIQGDSVLNGAFLSFEAKHKFIELCMQDF
;
A
#
# COMPACT_ATOMS: atom_id res chain seq x y z
N MET A 1 -34.58 10.26 73.42
CA MET A 1 -34.45 10.87 72.07
C MET A 1 -32.97 11.10 71.79
N LEU A 2 -32.31 10.21 71.02
CA LEU A 2 -30.91 10.43 70.60
C LEU A 2 -30.90 11.24 69.29
N ARG A 3 -30.32 12.44 69.34
CA ARG A 3 -30.14 13.33 68.19
C ARG A 3 -28.85 12.92 67.47
N THR A 4 -28.96 12.34 66.28
CA THR A 4 -27.80 12.05 65.42
C THR A 4 -27.15 13.36 64.93
N PRO A 5 -25.82 13.44 64.81
CA PRO A 5 -25.15 14.68 64.41
C PRO A 5 -25.35 14.95 62.92
N SER A 6 -25.81 16.15 62.58
CA SER A 6 -26.08 16.62 61.21
C SER A 6 -24.88 16.58 60.24
N CYS A 7 -23.66 16.42 60.76
CA CYS A 7 -22.43 16.36 59.98
C CYS A 7 -22.24 15.02 59.24
N LEU A 8 -22.58 13.88 59.86
CA LEU A 8 -22.46 12.55 59.26
C LEU A 8 -23.41 12.34 58.06
N LEU A 9 -24.58 12.98 58.11
CA LEU A 9 -25.57 12.98 57.03
C LEU A 9 -25.15 13.82 55.81
N LYS A 10 -24.32 14.85 56.00
CA LYS A 10 -23.78 15.66 54.89
C LYS A 10 -22.63 14.96 54.17
N LEU A 11 -21.72 14.31 54.91
CA LEU A 11 -20.58 13.60 54.32
C LEU A 11 -21.02 12.40 53.47
N THR A 12 -21.99 11.63 53.95
CA THR A 12 -22.57 10.49 53.22
C THR A 12 -23.31 10.93 51.95
N ARG A 13 -23.98 12.09 51.96
CA ARG A 13 -24.65 12.66 50.79
C ARG A 13 -23.68 13.15 49.71
N VAL A 14 -22.56 13.74 50.10
CA VAL A 14 -21.49 14.17 49.18
C VAL A 14 -20.77 12.97 48.56
N VAL A 15 -20.45 11.94 49.35
CA VAL A 15 -19.81 10.71 48.85
C VAL A 15 -20.74 9.91 47.91
N LEU A 16 -22.06 9.93 48.14
CA LEU A 16 -23.03 9.28 47.25
C LEU A 16 -23.22 10.04 45.92
N SER A 17 -23.03 11.36 45.91
CA SER A 17 -23.15 12.25 44.74
C SER A 17 -22.03 12.05 43.70
N HIS A 18 -20.82 11.64 44.11
CA HIS A 18 -19.70 11.44 43.20
C HIS A 18 -19.65 10.05 42.54
N LYS A 19 -20.35 9.05 43.09
CA LYS A 19 -20.42 7.69 42.53
C LYS A 19 -21.03 7.61 41.12
N PRO A 20 -22.17 8.26 40.80
CA PRO A 20 -22.72 8.22 39.45
C PRO A 20 -21.83 8.94 38.43
N CYS A 21 -21.14 10.01 38.83
CA CYS A 21 -20.20 10.73 37.97
C CYS A 21 -18.97 9.88 37.64
N ALA A 22 -18.38 9.22 38.64
CA ALA A 22 -17.26 8.30 38.42
C ALA A 22 -17.65 7.10 37.55
N LEU A 23 -18.85 6.55 37.74
CA LEU A 23 -19.38 5.47 36.90
C LEU A 23 -19.60 5.93 35.46
N PHE A 24 -20.12 7.14 35.25
CA PHE A 24 -20.33 7.73 33.93
C PHE A 24 -18.99 7.95 33.19
N ILE A 25 -17.97 8.45 33.88
CA ILE A 25 -16.62 8.60 33.31
C ILE A 25 -16.05 7.23 32.92
N LEU A 26 -16.19 6.22 33.77
CA LEU A 26 -15.74 4.84 33.47
C LEU A 26 -16.45 4.26 32.25
N ILE A 27 -17.78 4.42 32.15
CA ILE A 27 -18.57 3.98 31.01
C ILE A 27 -18.13 4.72 29.74
N PHE A 28 -17.96 6.04 29.80
CA PHE A 28 -17.53 6.83 28.64
C PHE A 28 -16.14 6.40 28.14
N VAL A 29 -15.18 6.20 29.05
CA VAL A 29 -13.85 5.70 28.70
C VAL A 29 -13.93 4.30 28.09
N PHE A 30 -14.74 3.40 28.66
CA PHE A 30 -14.90 2.05 28.14
C PHE A 30 -15.56 2.05 26.75
N VAL A 31 -16.61 2.84 26.54
CA VAL A 31 -17.29 2.98 25.25
C VAL A 31 -16.37 3.61 24.21
N SER A 32 -15.61 4.66 24.58
CA SER A 32 -14.63 5.27 23.69
C SER A 32 -13.51 4.30 23.30
N PHE A 33 -13.02 3.51 24.25
CA PHE A 33 -12.00 2.49 24.00
C PHE A 33 -12.55 1.36 23.13
N ALA A 34 -13.77 0.87 23.42
CA ALA A 34 -14.45 -0.13 22.62
C ALA A 34 -14.72 0.37 21.20
N TYR A 35 -15.17 1.62 21.05
CA TYR A 35 -15.37 2.27 19.75
C TYR A 35 -14.07 2.37 18.97
N HIS A 36 -12.96 2.78 19.62
CA HIS A 36 -11.66 2.86 18.95
C HIS A 36 -11.14 1.47 18.57
N LYS A 37 -11.36 0.45 19.41
CA LYS A 37 -11.05 -0.96 19.09
C LYS A 37 -11.93 -1.54 17.99
N LEU A 38 -13.21 -1.18 17.93
CA LEU A 38 -14.11 -1.61 16.86
C LEU A 38 -13.74 -0.91 15.55
N TYR A 39 -13.47 0.39 15.60
CA TYR A 39 -13.05 1.18 14.44
C TYR A 39 -11.70 0.69 13.89
N TRP A 40 -10.74 0.37 14.76
CA TRP A 40 -9.47 -0.23 14.34
C TRP A 40 -9.64 -1.69 13.90
N GLY A 41 -10.52 -2.45 14.55
CA GLY A 41 -10.78 -3.86 14.28
C GLY A 41 -11.60 -4.12 13.01
N ILE A 42 -12.35 -3.13 12.51
CA ILE A 42 -13.05 -3.20 11.22
C ILE A 42 -12.06 -2.97 10.05
N GLY A 43 -10.87 -2.42 10.30
CA GLY A 43 -9.78 -2.31 9.32
C GLY A 43 -8.89 -3.57 9.21
N GLU A 44 -9.05 -4.54 10.11
CA GLU A 44 -8.41 -5.85 10.02
C GLU A 44 -9.48 -6.88 9.68
N ASP A 45 -9.66 -7.14 8.39
CA ASP A 45 -10.58 -8.15 7.87
C ASP A 45 -10.21 -9.53 8.46
N PRO A 46 -11.06 -10.15 9.30
CA PRO A 46 -10.74 -11.43 9.90
C PRO A 46 -10.91 -12.51 8.83
N LYS A 47 -9.78 -12.98 8.27
CA LYS A 47 -9.65 -14.21 7.49
C LYS A 47 -10.91 -14.55 6.69
N SER A 48 -11.06 -13.96 5.51
CA SER A 48 -11.93 -14.53 4.49
C SER A 48 -11.37 -15.91 4.12
N SER A 49 -11.85 -16.95 4.81
CA SER A 49 -11.64 -18.34 4.42
C SER A 49 -12.51 -18.61 3.19
N VAL A 50 -12.12 -18.02 2.06
CA VAL A 50 -12.56 -18.46 0.74
C VAL A 50 -12.03 -19.88 0.56
N PRO A 51 -12.85 -20.85 0.13
CA PRO A 51 -12.37 -22.20 -0.17
C PRO A 51 -11.21 -22.11 -1.15
N THR A 52 -10.03 -22.56 -0.73
CA THR A 52 -8.85 -22.71 -1.57
C THR A 52 -9.16 -23.80 -2.61
N TYR A 53 -9.68 -23.39 -3.77
CA TYR A 53 -9.38 -24.12 -4.99
C TYR A 53 -7.87 -24.01 -5.16
N GLY A 54 -7.15 -25.00 -4.64
CA GLY A 54 -5.70 -25.03 -4.61
C GLY A 54 -5.16 -25.11 -6.03
N LEU A 55 -4.93 -23.94 -6.64
CA LEU A 55 -3.98 -23.83 -7.73
C LEU A 55 -2.65 -24.38 -7.20
N SER A 56 -2.07 -25.31 -7.94
CA SER A 56 -0.74 -25.85 -7.63
C SER A 56 0.22 -24.68 -7.37
N ALA A 57 1.02 -24.79 -6.31
CA ALA A 57 2.03 -23.78 -5.99
C ALA A 57 3.04 -23.59 -7.14
N GLU A 58 3.14 -24.59 -8.02
CA GLU A 58 3.92 -24.57 -9.25
C GLU A 58 2.97 -24.56 -10.46
N ILE A 59 3.04 -23.48 -11.22
CA ILE A 59 2.35 -23.29 -12.50
C ILE A 59 3.38 -23.53 -13.60
N SER A 60 3.10 -24.52 -14.46
CA SER A 60 3.88 -24.72 -15.68
C SER A 60 3.47 -23.68 -16.72
N CYS A 61 4.43 -22.86 -17.15
CA CYS A 61 4.21 -21.92 -18.24
C CYS A 61 4.05 -22.73 -19.54
N ALA A 62 2.81 -22.94 -19.99
CA ALA A 62 2.56 -23.50 -21.32
C ALA A 62 3.19 -22.56 -22.37
N HIS A 63 3.88 -23.13 -23.36
CA HIS A 63 4.53 -22.38 -24.43
C HIS A 63 3.56 -21.37 -25.09
N TYR A 64 4.04 -20.15 -25.28
CA TYR A 64 3.42 -18.97 -25.91
C TYR A 64 2.43 -18.15 -25.06
N VAL A 65 2.98 -17.18 -24.33
CA VAL A 65 2.41 -15.82 -24.39
C VAL A 65 2.94 -15.21 -25.69
N PRO A 66 2.12 -14.95 -26.71
CA PRO A 66 2.59 -14.26 -27.90
C PRO A 66 3.14 -12.90 -27.47
N SER A 67 4.45 -12.71 -27.62
CA SER A 67 5.01 -11.37 -27.68
C SER A 67 4.41 -10.73 -28.93
N PRO A 68 3.66 -9.62 -28.83
CA PRO A 68 3.35 -8.86 -30.02
C PRO A 68 4.67 -8.27 -30.49
N LEU A 69 5.12 -8.74 -31.67
CA LEU A 69 6.13 -8.14 -32.55
C LEU A 69 7.58 -8.61 -32.35
N ASP A 70 7.94 -9.62 -33.15
CA ASP A 70 9.18 -9.58 -33.93
C ASP A 70 9.16 -8.32 -34.81
N ILE A 71 9.52 -7.16 -34.26
CA ILE A 71 10.03 -6.05 -35.06
C ILE A 71 11.55 -6.08 -34.97
N ALA A 72 12.13 -6.30 -36.14
CA ALA A 72 13.55 -6.33 -36.40
C ALA A 72 14.33 -5.21 -35.68
N GLY A 73 15.41 -5.62 -35.03
CA GLY A 73 16.72 -4.95 -35.06
C GLY A 73 16.76 -3.44 -34.88
N GLY A 74 16.74 -2.99 -33.63
CA GLY A 74 17.25 -1.68 -33.21
C GLY A 74 17.24 -1.56 -31.70
N PRO A 75 18.15 -0.81 -31.06
CA PRO A 75 17.98 -0.45 -29.66
C PRO A 75 16.75 0.45 -29.58
N SER A 76 15.60 -0.14 -29.23
CA SER A 76 14.43 0.64 -28.88
C SER A 76 14.83 1.56 -27.72
N PRO A 77 14.58 2.88 -27.80
CA PRO A 77 14.78 3.76 -26.67
C PRO A 77 14.07 3.14 -25.47
N SER A 78 14.73 3.13 -24.30
CA SER A 78 14.20 2.45 -23.12
C SER A 78 12.80 2.99 -22.81
N THR A 79 11.77 2.23 -23.16
CA THR A 79 10.39 2.48 -22.76
C THR A 79 10.35 2.51 -21.23
N GLY A 80 9.67 3.49 -20.64
CA GLY A 80 9.68 3.71 -19.19
C GLY A 80 9.25 2.45 -18.43
N ASN A 81 9.91 2.18 -17.30
CA ASN A 81 9.55 1.06 -16.43
C ASN A 81 8.14 1.24 -15.87
N VAL A 82 7.45 0.14 -15.62
CA VAL A 82 6.17 0.09 -14.90
C VAL A 82 6.43 -0.41 -13.49
N PHE A 83 5.94 0.28 -12.47
CA PHE A 83 6.18 -0.03 -11.07
C PHE A 83 4.90 -0.38 -10.33
N PHE A 84 4.99 -1.41 -9.48
CA PHE A 84 4.00 -1.75 -8.46
C PHE A 84 4.68 -1.78 -7.10
N VAL A 85 3.93 -1.44 -6.04
CA VAL A 85 4.43 -1.42 -4.66
C VAL A 85 3.48 -2.15 -3.72
N GLU A 86 4.03 -3.02 -2.88
CA GLU A 86 3.38 -3.62 -1.71
C GLU A 86 4.17 -3.26 -0.45
N THR A 87 3.61 -2.37 0.38
CA THR A 87 4.29 -1.78 1.55
C THR A 87 4.05 -2.55 2.85
N SER A 88 3.17 -3.56 2.86
CA SER A 88 2.97 -4.43 4.02
C SER A 88 4.03 -5.55 4.08
N GLU A 89 4.01 -6.32 5.16
CA GLU A 89 4.84 -7.52 5.30
C GLU A 89 4.29 -8.73 4.50
N GLN A 90 3.23 -8.54 3.71
CA GLN A 90 2.62 -9.61 2.95
C GLN A 90 3.55 -10.11 1.84
N THR A 91 3.60 -11.43 1.72
CA THR A 91 4.39 -12.14 0.71
C THR A 91 3.53 -13.06 -0.16
N ALA A 92 2.21 -12.94 -0.05
CA ALA A 92 1.24 -13.69 -0.84
C ALA A 92 0.39 -12.70 -1.64
N PRO A 93 0.80 -12.36 -2.88
CA PRO A 93 0.00 -11.51 -3.74
C PRO A 93 -1.41 -12.06 -3.92
N SER A 94 -2.41 -11.19 -3.83
CA SER A 94 -3.80 -11.56 -4.09
C SER A 94 -4.01 -11.90 -5.58
N TYR A 95 -5.17 -12.46 -5.90
CA TYR A 95 -5.58 -12.65 -7.30
C TYR A 95 -5.59 -11.33 -8.06
N LEU A 96 -6.17 -10.28 -7.47
CA LEU A 96 -6.26 -8.97 -8.10
C LEU A 96 -4.86 -8.38 -8.34
N PHE A 97 -3.97 -8.46 -7.34
CA PHE A 97 -2.57 -8.05 -7.51
C PHE A 97 -1.89 -8.80 -8.65
N SER A 98 -2.01 -10.12 -8.69
CA SER A 98 -1.43 -10.93 -9.74
C SER A 98 -1.98 -10.56 -11.13
N CYS A 99 -3.29 -10.31 -11.25
CA CYS A 99 -3.92 -9.87 -12.49
C CYS A 99 -3.46 -8.47 -12.92
N SER A 100 -3.27 -7.54 -11.99
CA SER A 100 -2.76 -6.19 -12.28
C SER A 100 -1.36 -6.27 -12.89
N VAL A 101 -0.45 -7.03 -12.27
CA VAL A 101 0.92 -7.22 -12.79
C VAL A 101 0.90 -7.95 -14.14
N GLU A 102 0.13 -9.03 -14.28
CA GLU A 102 -0.01 -9.75 -15.54
C GLU A 102 -0.52 -8.85 -16.67
N SER A 103 -1.58 -8.08 -16.41
CA SER A 103 -2.18 -7.19 -17.42
C SER A 103 -1.19 -6.12 -17.88
N ALA A 104 -0.40 -5.55 -16.97
CA ALA A 104 0.66 -4.62 -17.29
C ALA A 104 1.79 -5.29 -18.10
N ALA A 105 2.22 -6.49 -17.71
CA ALA A 105 3.27 -7.23 -18.40
C ALA A 105 2.92 -7.59 -19.84
N ARG A 106 1.68 -8.04 -20.08
CA ARG A 106 1.15 -8.35 -21.41
C ARG A 106 1.04 -7.12 -22.30
N THR A 107 0.63 -6.00 -21.71
CA THR A 107 0.32 -4.77 -22.45
C THR A 107 1.58 -3.93 -22.74
N HIS A 108 2.66 -4.18 -21.99
CA HIS A 108 3.96 -3.52 -22.13
C HIS A 108 5.11 -4.53 -22.34
N PRO A 109 5.12 -5.29 -23.45
CA PRO A 109 6.10 -6.37 -23.67
C PRO A 109 7.55 -5.88 -23.74
N THR A 110 7.78 -4.60 -24.07
CA THR A 110 9.11 -3.98 -24.18
C THR A 110 9.52 -3.18 -22.94
N SER A 111 8.66 -3.07 -21.92
CA SER A 111 8.95 -2.37 -20.67
C SER A 111 9.22 -3.36 -19.55
N ARG A 112 10.10 -3.01 -18.61
CA ARG A 112 10.25 -3.79 -17.37
C ARG A 112 9.08 -3.47 -16.44
N VAL A 113 8.46 -4.51 -15.92
CA VAL A 113 7.44 -4.44 -14.88
C VAL A 113 8.08 -4.83 -13.55
N VAL A 114 8.35 -3.83 -12.72
CA VAL A 114 9.06 -3.99 -11.45
C VAL A 114 8.05 -4.01 -10.30
N VAL A 115 7.97 -5.13 -9.60
CA VAL A 115 7.13 -5.32 -8.42
C VAL A 115 7.99 -5.23 -7.17
N LEU A 116 7.81 -4.17 -6.40
CA LEU A 116 8.56 -3.88 -5.18
C LEU A 116 7.74 -4.28 -3.96
N MET A 117 8.20 -5.28 -3.20
CA MET A 117 7.48 -5.78 -2.03
C MET A 117 8.35 -5.67 -0.78
N LYS A 118 7.82 -5.05 0.28
CA LYS A 118 8.55 -4.87 1.54
C LYS A 118 8.77 -6.19 2.29
N GLY A 119 7.77 -7.06 2.34
CA GLY A 119 7.84 -8.34 3.07
C GLY A 119 8.83 -9.37 2.50
N LEU A 120 9.46 -9.12 1.34
CA LEU A 120 10.46 -10.03 0.77
C LEU A 120 11.80 -9.92 1.51
N ALA A 121 12.57 -11.01 1.53
CA ALA A 121 13.91 -10.96 2.09
C ALA A 121 14.85 -10.13 1.21
N LYS A 122 15.73 -9.35 1.84
CA LYS A 122 16.77 -8.56 1.15
C LYS A 122 17.81 -9.48 0.50
N GLY A 123 18.27 -9.11 -0.69
CA GLY A 123 19.31 -9.84 -1.44
C GLY A 123 18.74 -10.94 -2.35
N ASN A 124 19.57 -11.91 -2.71
CA ASN A 124 19.23 -12.98 -3.67
C ASN A 124 18.48 -14.16 -3.01
N ALA A 125 17.67 -13.89 -1.99
CA ALA A 125 16.84 -14.92 -1.39
C ALA A 125 15.80 -15.41 -2.40
N SER A 126 15.50 -16.71 -2.40
CA SER A 126 14.43 -17.27 -3.23
C SER A 126 13.10 -16.63 -2.87
N LEU A 127 12.26 -16.35 -3.88
CA LEU A 127 10.89 -15.91 -3.62
C LEU A 127 10.14 -16.97 -2.79
N PRO A 128 9.20 -16.55 -1.92
CA PRO A 128 8.36 -17.47 -1.17
C PRO A 128 7.62 -18.44 -2.10
N LYS A 129 7.29 -19.65 -1.60
CA LYS A 129 6.53 -20.62 -2.38
C LYS A 129 5.07 -20.20 -2.46
N HIS A 130 4.70 -19.46 -3.50
CA HIS A 130 3.34 -18.99 -3.73
C HIS A 130 3.02 -19.03 -5.23
N TRP A 131 1.79 -19.45 -5.57
CA TRP A 131 1.35 -19.62 -6.97
C TRP A 131 1.52 -18.34 -7.79
N ALA A 132 1.30 -17.16 -7.18
CA ALA A 132 1.44 -15.89 -7.86
C ALA A 132 2.86 -15.65 -8.37
N PHE A 133 3.88 -16.02 -7.59
CA PHE A 133 5.27 -15.87 -8.03
C PHE A 133 5.60 -16.85 -9.16
N SER A 134 5.07 -18.08 -9.09
CA SER A 134 5.19 -19.04 -10.19
C SER A 134 4.52 -18.53 -11.46
N LEU A 135 3.31 -17.97 -11.37
CA LEU A 135 2.60 -17.38 -12.50
C LEU A 135 3.38 -16.21 -13.10
N LEU A 136 3.78 -15.26 -12.25
CA LEU A 136 4.46 -14.04 -12.69
C LEU A 136 5.85 -14.34 -13.28
N SER A 137 6.50 -15.45 -12.89
CA SER A 137 7.75 -15.90 -13.49
C SER A 137 7.62 -16.32 -14.96
N CYS A 138 6.40 -16.55 -15.45
CA CYS A 138 6.15 -16.82 -16.86
C CYS A 138 6.30 -15.58 -17.76
N PHE A 139 6.39 -14.38 -17.18
CA PHE A 139 6.54 -13.13 -17.93
C PHE A 139 8.00 -12.67 -17.89
N PRO A 140 8.73 -12.67 -19.02
CA PRO A 140 10.16 -12.38 -19.04
C PRO A 140 10.49 -10.92 -18.71
N ASN A 141 9.49 -10.03 -18.76
CA ASN A 141 9.62 -8.62 -18.44
C ASN A 141 9.18 -8.27 -17.00
N VAL A 142 8.81 -9.25 -16.17
CA VAL A 142 8.45 -9.03 -14.76
C VAL A 142 9.65 -9.27 -13.84
N GLU A 143 9.93 -8.31 -12.97
CA GLU A 143 10.99 -8.38 -11.96
C GLU A 143 10.39 -8.15 -10.57
N ILE A 144 10.50 -9.14 -9.69
CA ILE A 144 10.02 -9.04 -8.32
C ILE A 144 11.21 -8.81 -7.39
N ARG A 145 11.17 -7.74 -6.58
CA ARG A 145 12.30 -7.28 -5.78
C ARG A 145 11.87 -6.84 -4.37
N HIS A 146 12.79 -6.97 -3.42
CA HIS A 146 12.62 -6.39 -2.08
C HIS A 146 12.57 -4.86 -2.15
N LEU A 147 11.58 -4.27 -1.48
CA LEU A 147 11.45 -2.83 -1.31
C LEU A 147 12.22 -2.35 -0.09
N ASP A 148 13.41 -1.79 -0.31
CA ASP A 148 14.15 -1.08 0.73
C ASP A 148 13.63 0.38 0.84
N ILE A 149 12.70 0.62 1.76
CA ILE A 149 12.08 1.94 1.95
C ILE A 149 13.11 3.00 2.36
N GLN A 150 14.11 2.63 3.17
CA GLN A 150 15.13 3.58 3.60
C GLN A 150 16.00 4.03 2.42
N GLU A 151 16.37 3.08 1.56
CA GLU A 151 17.09 3.36 0.33
C GLU A 151 16.24 4.20 -0.63
N LEU A 152 14.97 3.82 -0.82
CA LEU A 152 14.04 4.55 -1.68
C LEU A 152 13.90 6.00 -1.24
N PHE A 153 13.77 6.29 0.05
CA PHE A 153 13.62 7.66 0.52
C PHE A 153 14.94 8.41 0.66
N SER A 154 16.10 7.75 0.53
CA SER A 154 17.40 8.39 0.63
C SER A 154 17.58 9.52 -0.38
N GLY A 155 18.02 10.69 0.10
CA GLY A 155 18.19 11.89 -0.72
C GLY A 155 16.88 12.55 -1.17
N THR A 156 15.77 12.31 -0.47
CA THR A 156 14.46 12.95 -0.73
C THR A 156 13.93 13.64 0.54
N PRO A 157 13.04 14.64 0.41
CA PRO A 157 12.38 15.27 1.57
C PRO A 157 11.65 14.26 2.47
N LEU A 158 11.06 13.23 1.87
CA LEU A 158 10.31 12.17 2.55
C LEU A 158 11.15 11.29 3.48
N LYS A 159 12.48 11.34 3.40
CA LYS A 159 13.34 10.67 4.39
C LYS A 159 13.04 11.14 5.82
N ARG A 160 12.80 12.45 6.00
CA ARG A 160 12.55 13.00 7.33
C ARG A 160 11.20 12.55 7.88
N TRP A 161 10.15 12.60 7.06
CA TRP A 161 8.84 12.08 7.40
C TRP A 161 8.94 10.59 7.79
N TYR A 162 9.59 9.76 6.95
CA TYR A 162 9.74 8.35 7.25
C TYR A 162 10.62 8.04 8.46
N LEU A 163 11.54 8.90 8.86
CA LEU A 163 12.33 8.68 10.08
C LEU A 163 11.64 9.23 11.34
N TRP A 164 10.51 9.93 11.20
CA TRP A 164 9.78 10.48 12.34
C TRP A 164 9.34 9.33 13.29
N PRO A 165 9.66 9.41 14.60
CA PRO A 165 9.41 8.30 15.53
C PRO A 165 7.94 7.93 15.68
N LEU A 166 7.05 8.92 15.68
CA LEU A 166 5.61 8.73 15.89
C LEU A 166 4.82 8.41 14.60
N ARG A 167 5.46 8.24 13.44
CA ARG A 167 4.75 8.03 12.16
C ARG A 167 3.84 6.80 12.17
N HIS A 168 4.21 5.76 12.90
CA HIS A 168 3.42 4.51 12.98
C HIS A 168 2.08 4.71 13.73
N TRP A 169 1.93 5.84 14.41
CA TRP A 169 0.68 6.25 15.06
C TRP A 169 -0.20 7.12 14.15
N GLU A 170 0.28 7.47 12.95
CA GLU A 170 -0.54 8.16 11.97
C GLU A 170 -1.68 7.25 11.51
N PRO A 171 -2.92 7.77 11.44
CA PRO A 171 -4.00 7.07 10.77
C PRO A 171 -3.59 6.70 9.35
N HIS A 172 -3.97 5.49 8.91
CA HIS A 172 -3.72 5.03 7.54
C HIS A 172 -2.23 4.98 7.14
N PHE A 173 -1.33 4.65 8.07
CA PHE A 173 0.11 4.57 7.82
C PHE A 173 0.49 3.73 6.59
N LEU A 174 -0.10 2.56 6.38
CA LEU A 174 0.22 1.70 5.22
C LEU A 174 -0.17 2.34 3.87
N PRO A 175 -1.41 2.85 3.70
CA PRO A 175 -1.76 3.67 2.54
C PRO A 175 -0.83 4.87 2.34
N ASN A 176 -0.58 5.67 3.38
CA ASN A 176 0.30 6.84 3.29
C ASN A 176 1.73 6.44 2.88
N LEU A 177 2.24 5.33 3.38
CA LEU A 177 3.53 4.79 2.97
C LEU A 177 3.54 4.38 1.49
N SER A 178 2.44 3.81 0.99
CA SER A 178 2.29 3.51 -0.44
C SER A 178 2.29 4.80 -1.28
N ASP A 179 1.57 5.84 -0.83
CA ASP A 179 1.55 7.16 -1.46
C ASP A 179 2.95 7.82 -1.50
N ALA A 180 3.69 7.75 -0.40
CA ALA A 180 5.06 8.24 -0.36
C ALA A 180 5.98 7.44 -1.32
N CYS A 181 5.86 6.11 -1.34
CA CYS A 181 6.64 5.24 -2.22
C CYS A 181 6.40 5.56 -3.70
N ARG A 182 5.14 5.69 -4.14
CA ARG A 182 4.82 5.98 -5.54
C ARG A 182 5.37 7.32 -6.00
N ILE A 183 5.25 8.37 -5.18
CA ILE A 183 5.75 9.71 -5.50
C ILE A 183 7.28 9.65 -5.66
N VAL A 184 7.98 9.00 -4.73
CA VAL A 184 9.45 8.90 -4.79
C VAL A 184 9.94 8.07 -5.96
N LEU A 185 9.25 6.97 -6.29
CA LEU A 185 9.56 6.17 -7.48
C LEU A 185 9.46 7.01 -8.75
N MET A 186 8.36 7.77 -8.90
CA MET A 186 8.16 8.65 -10.06
C MET A 186 9.25 9.72 -10.12
N TRP A 187 9.62 10.34 -9.00
CA TRP A 187 10.67 11.36 -9.02
C TRP A 187 12.07 10.79 -9.32
N LYS A 188 12.39 9.60 -8.79
CA LYS A 188 13.72 9.00 -8.98
C LYS A 188 13.90 8.39 -10.35
N PHE A 189 12.91 7.64 -10.82
CA PHE A 189 13.06 6.75 -11.96
C PHE A 189 12.16 7.14 -13.15
N GLY A 190 11.14 7.96 -12.92
CA GLY A 190 10.09 8.21 -13.92
C GLY A 190 9.37 6.93 -14.31
N GLY A 191 8.74 6.94 -15.49
CA GLY A 191 8.02 5.79 -16.03
C GLY A 191 6.55 5.82 -15.63
N ILE A 192 6.01 4.67 -15.25
CA ILE A 192 4.60 4.49 -14.88
C ILE A 192 4.53 3.81 -13.52
N TYR A 193 3.70 4.33 -12.62
CA TYR A 193 3.29 3.64 -11.40
C TYR A 193 1.82 3.23 -11.52
N LEU A 194 1.52 2.04 -11.01
CA LEU A 194 0.17 1.48 -10.93
C LEU A 194 -0.08 0.90 -9.54
N ASP A 195 -1.28 1.13 -9.02
CA ASP A 195 -1.75 0.40 -7.84
C ASP A 195 -1.92 -1.10 -8.15
N THR A 196 -1.85 -1.91 -7.09
CA THR A 196 -1.95 -3.37 -7.20
C THR A 196 -3.35 -3.85 -7.57
N ASP A 197 -4.33 -2.96 -7.72
CA ASP A 197 -5.67 -3.23 -8.22
C ASP A 197 -5.97 -2.61 -9.60
N PHE A 198 -4.94 -2.10 -10.29
CA PHE A 198 -5.08 -1.50 -11.61
C PHE A 198 -4.94 -2.51 -12.75
N ILE A 199 -6.03 -2.74 -13.50
CA ILE A 199 -6.02 -3.60 -14.70
C ILE A 199 -5.73 -2.79 -15.96
N VAL A 200 -4.62 -3.11 -16.62
CA VAL A 200 -4.16 -2.44 -17.84
C VAL A 200 -4.78 -3.09 -19.07
N LEU A 201 -5.58 -2.32 -19.81
CA LEU A 201 -6.24 -2.80 -21.04
C LEU A 201 -5.53 -2.37 -22.32
N LYS A 202 -4.73 -1.30 -22.27
CA LYS A 202 -4.02 -0.71 -23.41
C LYS A 202 -2.67 -0.15 -22.98
N ASN A 203 -1.75 -0.06 -23.93
CA ASN A 203 -0.42 0.47 -23.68
C ASN A 203 -0.52 1.94 -23.25
N LEU A 204 0.13 2.26 -22.12
CA LEU A 204 0.07 3.56 -21.46
C LEU A 204 1.32 4.42 -21.72
N GLN A 205 2.29 3.94 -22.52
CA GLN A 205 3.57 4.63 -22.75
C GLN A 205 3.43 5.94 -23.53
N ASN A 206 2.27 6.19 -24.14
CA ASN A 206 1.96 7.46 -24.78
C ASN A 206 1.49 8.54 -23.79
N LEU A 207 1.22 8.17 -22.53
CA LEU A 207 0.88 9.10 -21.46
C LEU A 207 2.18 9.51 -20.78
N THR A 208 2.50 10.80 -20.78
CA THR A 208 3.65 11.36 -20.07
C THR A 208 3.22 12.59 -19.28
N ASN A 209 3.80 12.74 -18.10
CA ASN A 209 3.48 13.81 -17.15
C ASN A 209 1.96 13.89 -16.86
N ALA A 210 1.36 12.72 -16.64
CA ALA A 210 -0.07 12.49 -16.48
C ALA A 210 -0.37 11.71 -15.19
N LEU A 211 -1.58 11.90 -14.67
CA LEU A 211 -2.11 11.15 -13.53
C LEU A 211 -3.63 11.02 -13.66
N GLY A 212 -4.23 10.11 -12.89
CA GLY A 212 -5.66 9.80 -12.98
C GLY A 212 -6.56 10.85 -12.32
N ILE A 213 -7.75 11.07 -12.89
CA ILE A 213 -8.84 11.82 -12.26
C ILE A 213 -9.87 10.82 -11.74
N GLN A 214 -10.23 10.90 -10.46
CA GLN A 214 -11.25 10.04 -9.84
C GLN A 214 -12.65 10.68 -9.85
N GLY A 215 -12.72 12.01 -9.90
CA GLY A 215 -13.98 12.76 -10.00
C GLY A 215 -13.72 14.20 -10.43
N ASP A 216 -14.77 15.01 -10.55
CA ASP A 216 -14.74 16.33 -11.20
C ASP A 216 -13.63 17.28 -10.71
N SER A 217 -13.22 17.15 -9.45
CA SER A 217 -12.15 17.97 -8.85
C SER A 217 -11.15 17.15 -8.03
N VAL A 218 -11.10 15.82 -8.22
CA VAL A 218 -10.28 14.91 -7.41
C VAL A 218 -9.30 14.15 -8.29
N LEU A 219 -8.03 14.41 -8.06
CA LEU A 219 -6.91 13.67 -8.62
C LEU A 219 -6.66 12.39 -7.81
N ASN A 220 -6.16 11.34 -8.45
CA ASN A 220 -5.90 10.05 -7.81
C ASN A 220 -4.51 9.52 -8.20
N GLY A 221 -3.79 8.99 -7.21
CA GLY A 221 -2.43 8.46 -7.34
C GLY A 221 -2.31 7.01 -7.80
N ALA A 222 -3.42 6.31 -8.05
CA ALA A 222 -3.43 4.91 -8.49
C ALA A 222 -2.81 4.70 -9.87
N PHE A 223 -2.71 5.77 -10.67
CA PHE A 223 -1.92 5.84 -11.88
C PHE A 223 -1.12 7.14 -11.89
N LEU A 224 0.20 7.02 -12.06
CA LEU A 224 1.11 8.14 -12.32
C LEU A 224 1.98 7.79 -13.51
N SER A 225 2.19 8.73 -14.43
CA SER A 225 3.24 8.61 -15.43
C SER A 225 3.99 9.92 -15.57
N PHE A 226 5.29 9.90 -15.26
CA PHE A 226 6.10 11.10 -15.20
C PHE A 226 7.52 10.84 -15.68
N GLU A 227 8.15 11.89 -16.19
CA GLU A 227 9.59 11.90 -16.36
C GLU A 227 10.29 11.96 -15.00
N ALA A 228 11.47 11.35 -14.90
CA ALA A 228 12.29 11.46 -13.70
C ALA A 228 12.59 12.92 -13.41
N LYS A 229 12.64 13.30 -12.12
CA LYS A 229 12.87 14.67 -11.65
C LYS A 229 11.81 15.69 -12.05
N HIS A 230 10.63 15.27 -12.50
CA HIS A 230 9.56 16.20 -12.84
C HIS A 230 9.18 17.11 -11.66
N LYS A 231 9.04 18.42 -11.93
CA LYS A 231 8.87 19.46 -10.90
C LYS A 231 7.61 19.27 -10.05
N PHE A 232 6.51 18.84 -10.66
CA PHE A 232 5.26 18.56 -9.92
C PHE A 232 5.47 17.49 -8.84
N ILE A 233 6.13 16.38 -9.16
CA ILE A 233 6.39 15.30 -8.22
C ILE A 233 7.35 15.73 -7.11
N GLU A 234 8.34 16.57 -7.44
CA GLU A 234 9.21 17.19 -6.43
C GLU A 234 8.39 18.02 -5.41
N LEU A 235 7.46 18.84 -5.88
CA LEU A 235 6.59 19.63 -5.02
C LEU A 235 5.66 18.75 -4.17
N CYS A 236 5.11 17.68 -4.74
CA CYS A 236 4.33 16.71 -3.97
C CYS A 236 5.12 16.13 -2.79
N MET A 237 6.42 15.80 -2.98
CA MET A 237 7.25 15.32 -1.87
C MET A 237 7.56 16.39 -0.81
N GLN A 238 7.53 17.67 -1.19
CA GLN A 238 7.78 18.78 -0.25
C GLN A 238 6.54 19.09 0.59
N ASP A 239 5.35 18.85 0.04
CA ASP A 239 4.05 19.10 0.70
C ASP A 239 3.55 17.93 1.56
N PHE A 240 4.06 16.71 1.30
CA PHE A 240 3.68 15.47 1.99
C PHE A 240 3.99 15.49 3.49
#